data_AF-A0A8X7MI20-F1
#
_entry.id   AF-A0A8X7MI20-F1
#
_cell.length_a   1.000
_cell.length_b   1.000
_cell.length_c   1.000
_cell.angle_alpha   90.00
_cell.angle_beta   90.00
_cell.angle_gamma   90.00
#
_symmetry.space_group_name_H-M   'P 1'
#
loop_
_entity.id
_entity.type
_entity.pdbx_description
1 polymer ?
#
loop_
_entity_poly.entity_id
_entity_poly.type
_entity_poly.pdbx_seq_one_letter_code
_entity_poly.pdbx_strand_id
1 'polypeptide(L)'
;MLTLSTSSSSLAAILDRTGILLPLAGLSLLVLVFIYHDRALGTRSRRAGVYFPPKTLPLLGHTIWMLKKGMDREQHQIFELTKASKNGCAQLSVLGAGTFFFLSRPEYIEGIQKTYFENFEKGDFFQSRFGDVLGHNGIFVSDGHTWKTARKTASHIFSAAQFRNWVQVVVHQELDSVVSLLNNLTLRGNEAVITLP
;
A
#
# COMPACT_ATOMS: atom_id res chain seq x y z
N MET A 1 21.80 49.58 18.98
CA MET A 1 20.92 49.55 20.16
C MET A 1 19.54 49.11 19.67
N LEU A 2 19.24 47.80 19.68
CA LEU A 2 17.93 47.25 19.31
C LEU A 2 17.56 46.20 20.35
N THR A 3 16.82 46.64 21.37
CA THR A 3 16.30 45.80 22.44
C THR A 3 15.02 45.12 21.96
N LEU A 4 15.10 43.82 21.65
CA LEU A 4 13.94 42.95 21.46
C LEU A 4 13.24 42.74 22.81
N SER A 5 12.23 43.56 23.10
CA SER A 5 11.39 43.46 24.30
C SER A 5 9.93 43.28 23.92
N THR A 6 9.58 42.14 23.31
CA THR A 6 8.18 41.73 23.08
C THR A 6 8.04 40.22 22.90
N SER A 7 8.22 39.43 23.97
CA SER A 7 7.81 38.00 23.94
C SER A 7 7.23 37.43 25.23
N SER A 8 7.25 38.15 26.36
CA SER A 8 6.82 37.59 27.65
C SER A 8 5.31 37.58 27.87
N SER A 9 4.57 38.61 27.43
CA SER A 9 3.14 38.76 27.73
C SER A 9 2.25 37.79 26.95
N SER A 10 2.58 37.50 25.69
CA SER A 10 1.83 36.55 24.87
C SER A 10 2.04 35.11 25.30
N LEU A 11 3.26 34.75 25.68
CA LEU A 11 3.62 33.40 26.09
C LEU A 11 3.05 33.06 27.48
N ALA A 12 3.04 34.02 28.41
CA ALA A 12 2.37 33.89 29.71
C ALA A 12 0.83 33.76 29.57
N ALA A 13 0.21 34.58 28.71
CA ALA A 13 -1.24 34.51 28.47
C ALA A 13 -1.68 33.17 27.80
N ILE A 14 -0.84 32.60 26.95
CA ILE A 14 -1.08 31.27 26.36
C ILE A 14 -0.95 30.19 27.44
N LEU A 15 0.04 30.29 28.34
CA LEU A 15 0.24 29.35 29.44
C LEU A 15 -0.91 29.38 30.45
N ASP A 16 -1.45 30.56 30.76
CA ASP A 16 -2.63 30.71 31.64
C ASP A 16 -3.90 30.14 31.00
N ARG A 17 -4.05 30.25 29.68
CA ARG A 17 -5.23 29.77 28.94
C ARG A 17 -5.21 28.28 28.63
N THR A 18 -4.03 27.70 28.44
CA THR A 18 -3.86 26.29 28.04
C THR A 18 -3.30 25.39 29.14
N GLY A 19 -2.79 25.98 30.22
CA GLY A 19 -2.20 25.27 31.35
C GLY A 19 -0.98 24.43 30.98
N ILE A 20 -0.74 23.38 31.75
CA ILE A 20 0.39 22.44 31.61
C ILE A 20 0.26 21.57 30.33
N LEU A 21 -0.88 21.59 29.64
CA LEU A 21 -1.15 20.74 28.47
C LEU A 21 -0.27 21.08 27.26
N LEU A 22 -0.08 22.38 26.96
CA LEU A 22 0.74 22.82 25.84
C LEU A 22 2.23 22.44 26.00
N PRO A 23 2.90 22.68 27.14
CA PRO A 23 4.28 22.25 27.32
C PRO A 23 4.42 20.72 27.37
N LEU A 24 3.44 19.98 27.92
CA LEU A 24 3.42 18.51 27.85
C LEU A 24 3.30 18.01 26.41
N ALA A 25 2.45 18.63 25.58
CA ALA A 25 2.30 18.30 24.17
C ALA A 25 3.58 18.65 23.36
N GLY A 26 4.23 19.76 23.69
CA GLY A 26 5.52 20.12 23.11
C GLY A 26 6.62 19.12 23.48
N LEU A 27 6.71 18.74 24.75
CA LEU A 27 7.65 17.74 25.24
C LEU A 27 7.41 16.37 24.61
N SER A 28 6.14 15.93 24.52
CA SER A 28 5.80 14.66 23.88
C SER A 28 6.14 14.65 22.40
N LEU A 29 5.90 15.75 21.68
CA LEU A 29 6.32 15.91 20.29
C LEU A 29 7.85 15.84 20.15
N LEU A 30 8.61 16.50 21.02
CA LEU A 30 10.07 16.44 21.01
C LEU A 30 10.59 15.02 21.27
N VAL A 31 10.00 14.32 22.25
CA VAL A 31 10.32 12.91 22.52
C VAL A 31 10.01 12.04 21.31
N LEU A 32 8.87 12.26 20.64
CA LEU A 32 8.51 11.53 19.42
C LEU A 32 9.49 11.83 18.28
N VAL A 33 9.89 13.08 18.06
CA VAL A 33 10.89 13.45 17.05
C VAL A 33 12.24 12.80 17.34
N PHE A 34 12.63 12.71 18.61
CA PHE A 34 13.88 12.05 19.00
C PHE A 34 13.82 10.53 18.78
N ILE A 35 12.75 9.87 19.21
CA ILE A 35 12.56 8.41 19.05
C ILE A 35 12.44 8.04 17.56
N TYR A 36 11.68 8.81 16.79
CA TYR A 36 11.36 8.61 15.38
C TYR A 36 12.13 9.57 14.47
N HIS A 37 13.40 9.86 14.79
CA HIS A 37 14.22 10.81 14.04
C HIS A 37 14.48 10.38 12.59
N ASP A 38 14.50 9.07 12.32
CA ASP A 38 14.85 8.48 11.03
C ASP A 38 13.70 7.73 10.36
N ARG A 39 12.50 7.69 10.97
CA ARG A 39 11.40 6.82 10.52
C ARG A 39 10.02 7.39 10.87
N ALA A 40 8.99 6.84 10.25
CA ALA A 40 7.62 7.24 10.49
C ALA A 40 7.10 6.74 11.85
N LEU A 41 6.14 7.47 12.42
CA LEU A 41 5.48 7.10 13.66
C LEU A 41 4.89 5.68 13.57
N GLY A 42 5.09 4.88 14.63
CA GLY A 42 4.58 3.50 14.70
C GLY A 42 5.33 2.46 13.85
N THR A 43 6.44 2.84 13.19
CA THR A 43 7.22 1.91 12.36
C THR A 43 8.41 1.29 13.08
N ARG A 44 8.86 0.12 12.59
CA ARG A 44 10.01 -0.61 13.13
C ARG A 44 11.33 0.10 12.80
N SER A 45 12.27 0.02 13.74
CA SER A 45 13.64 0.50 13.55
C SER A 45 14.33 -0.17 12.37
N ARG A 46 15.35 0.49 11.81
CA ARG A 46 16.17 -0.03 10.72
C ARG A 46 16.79 -1.39 11.11
N ARG A 47 16.62 -2.39 10.25
CA ARG A 47 17.24 -3.71 10.42
C ARG A 47 18.69 -3.70 9.90
N ALA A 48 19.60 -4.25 10.68
CA ALA A 48 21.00 -4.40 10.28
C ALA A 48 21.12 -5.24 8.99
N GLY A 49 21.98 -4.80 8.06
CA GLY A 49 22.22 -5.49 6.79
C GLY A 49 21.15 -5.30 5.71
N VAL A 50 20.05 -4.58 5.98
CA VAL A 50 19.02 -4.22 5.00
C VAL A 50 19.28 -2.79 4.50
N TYR A 51 19.09 -2.57 3.20
CA TYR A 51 19.22 -1.21 2.64
C TYR A 51 18.08 -0.33 3.14
N PHE A 52 18.43 0.86 3.64
CA PHE A 52 17.49 1.85 4.15
C PHE A 52 17.83 3.19 3.49
N PRO A 53 16.96 3.73 2.63
CA PRO A 53 17.25 4.97 1.89
C PRO A 53 17.52 6.15 2.84
N PRO A 54 18.51 7.01 2.55
CA PRO A 54 18.91 8.11 3.44
C PRO A 54 17.96 9.32 3.44
N LYS A 55 16.94 9.34 2.58
CA LYS A 55 16.00 10.48 2.41
C LYS A 55 14.79 10.36 3.35
N THR A 56 15.02 10.26 4.65
CA THR A 56 13.95 10.18 5.65
C THR A 56 13.73 11.49 6.40
N LEU A 57 12.48 11.72 6.76
CA LEU A 57 12.06 12.81 7.63
C LEU A 57 11.67 12.27 9.00
N PRO A 58 11.90 13.01 10.09
CA PRO A 58 11.42 12.62 11.41
C PRO A 58 9.88 12.54 11.40
N LEU A 59 9.32 11.56 12.11
CA LEU A 59 7.87 11.25 12.19
C LEU A 59 7.19 10.82 10.88
N LEU A 60 7.70 11.24 9.72
CA LEU A 60 7.14 10.97 8.40
C LEU A 60 7.87 9.86 7.64
N GLY A 61 9.10 9.51 8.04
CA GLY A 61 9.92 8.51 7.38
C GLY A 61 10.10 8.80 5.88
N HIS A 62 9.78 7.80 5.05
CA HIS A 62 9.87 7.84 3.59
C HIS A 62 8.60 8.32 2.90
N THR A 63 7.56 8.73 3.63
CA THR A 63 6.24 9.04 3.06
C THR A 63 6.30 10.09 1.95
N ILE A 64 6.97 11.23 2.21
CA ILE A 64 7.09 12.31 1.22
C ILE A 64 7.96 11.88 0.03
N TRP A 65 9.00 11.09 0.27
CA TRP A 65 9.85 10.56 -0.79
C TRP A 65 9.07 9.64 -1.72
N MET A 66 8.25 8.74 -1.16
CA MET A 66 7.39 7.83 -1.91
C MET A 66 6.34 8.58 -2.73
N LEU A 67 5.67 9.58 -2.13
CA LEU A 67 4.69 10.42 -2.85
C LEU A 67 5.33 11.19 -4.02
N LYS A 68 6.55 11.73 -3.84
CA LYS A 68 7.28 12.45 -4.91
C LYS A 68 7.75 11.53 -6.03
N LYS A 69 8.13 10.30 -5.70
CA LYS A 69 8.53 9.31 -6.69
C LYS A 69 7.35 8.82 -7.53
N GLY A 70 6.15 8.91 -6.98
CA GLY A 70 4.92 8.53 -7.64
C GLY A 70 4.88 7.05 -8.00
N MET A 71 3.89 6.69 -8.83
CA MET A 71 3.72 5.32 -9.32
C MET A 71 4.42 5.05 -10.66
N ASP A 72 5.22 6.00 -11.14
CA ASP A 72 5.92 5.82 -12.41
C ASP A 72 7.12 4.86 -12.23
N ARG A 73 7.14 3.80 -13.05
CA ARG A 73 8.18 2.77 -13.06
C ARG A 73 8.45 2.14 -11.69
N GLU A 74 7.43 1.97 -10.85
CA GLU A 74 7.57 1.45 -9.46
C GLU A 74 8.42 0.18 -9.37
N GLN A 75 8.22 -0.77 -10.28
CA GLN A 75 8.98 -2.03 -10.30
C GLN A 75 10.48 -1.79 -10.47
N HIS A 76 10.87 -0.87 -11.36
CA HIS A 76 12.27 -0.50 -11.54
C HIS A 76 12.83 0.20 -10.29
N GLN A 77 12.05 1.11 -9.69
CA GLN A 77 12.47 1.81 -8.47
C GLN A 77 12.68 0.83 -7.30
N ILE A 78 11.75 -0.10 -7.10
CA ILE A 78 11.85 -1.16 -6.08
C ILE A 78 13.07 -2.05 -6.35
N PHE A 79 13.29 -2.43 -7.61
CA PHE A 79 14.43 -3.25 -7.98
C PHE A 79 15.76 -2.55 -7.64
N GLU A 80 15.93 -1.27 -8.01
CA GLU A 80 17.14 -0.50 -7.69
C GLU A 80 17.36 -0.39 -6.17
N LEU A 81 16.30 -0.20 -5.38
CA LEU A 81 16.39 -0.20 -3.92
C LEU A 81 16.90 -1.52 -3.37
N THR A 82 16.38 -2.65 -3.86
CA THR A 82 16.81 -3.97 -3.38
C THR A 82 18.24 -4.31 -3.81
N LYS A 83 18.68 -3.86 -4.99
CA LYS A 83 20.03 -4.05 -5.51
C LYS A 83 21.09 -3.30 -4.70
N ALA A 84 20.71 -2.20 -4.07
CA ALA A 84 21.60 -1.46 -3.16
C ALA A 84 21.96 -2.25 -1.89
N SER A 85 21.22 -3.31 -1.56
CA SER A 85 21.55 -4.21 -0.45
C SER A 85 22.24 -5.48 -0.91
N LYS A 86 23.27 -5.91 -0.19
CA LYS A 86 23.92 -7.22 -0.43
C LYS A 86 22.96 -8.39 -0.27
N ASN A 87 21.96 -8.26 0.61
CA ASN A 87 20.99 -9.32 0.87
C ASN A 87 19.75 -9.24 -0.03
N GLY A 88 19.66 -8.30 -0.99
CA GLY A 88 18.49 -8.15 -1.86
C GLY A 88 17.21 -7.70 -1.15
N CYS A 89 17.34 -7.07 0.02
CA CYS A 89 16.23 -6.54 0.79
C CYS A 89 16.39 -5.03 1.03
N ALA A 90 15.30 -4.28 0.85
CA ALA A 90 15.20 -2.88 1.22
C ALA A 90 14.06 -2.66 2.22
N GLN A 91 14.28 -1.78 3.20
CA GLN A 91 13.29 -1.42 4.22
C GLN A 91 12.89 0.04 4.06
N LEU A 92 11.58 0.27 3.97
CA LEU A 92 10.98 1.60 3.97
C LEU A 92 10.02 1.75 5.14
N SER A 93 9.80 2.99 5.54
CA SER A 93 8.94 3.36 6.65
C SER A 93 7.98 4.45 6.17
N VAL A 94 6.68 4.18 6.24
CA VAL A 94 5.63 5.03 5.67
C VAL A 94 4.58 5.29 6.73
N LEU A 95 4.24 6.56 6.92
CA LEU A 95 3.26 6.98 7.91
C LEU A 95 1.88 6.42 7.55
N GLY A 96 1.19 5.84 8.54
CA GLY A 96 -0.13 5.24 8.37
C GLY A 96 -0.15 3.85 7.73
N ALA A 97 0.88 3.49 6.94
CA ALA A 97 0.97 2.18 6.28
C ALA A 97 1.99 1.23 6.94
N GLY A 98 2.89 1.74 7.78
CA GLY A 98 3.82 0.92 8.56
C GLY A 98 5.19 0.74 7.91
N THR A 99 5.82 -0.40 8.18
CA THR A 99 7.13 -0.75 7.64
C THR A 99 6.97 -1.67 6.44
N PHE A 100 7.53 -1.27 5.30
CA PHE A 100 7.57 -2.09 4.09
C PHE A 100 8.93 -2.75 3.94
N PHE A 101 8.91 -4.02 3.56
CA PHE A 101 10.10 -4.75 3.11
C PHE A 101 9.93 -5.10 1.64
N PHE A 102 10.88 -4.65 0.82
CA PHE A 102 10.99 -5.05 -0.58
C PHE A 102 12.04 -6.12 -0.71
N LEU A 103 11.72 -7.16 -1.47
CA LEU A 103 12.52 -8.37 -1.61
C LEU A 103 12.60 -8.71 -3.10
N SER A 104 13.81 -8.95 -3.61
CA SER A 104 14.03 -9.28 -5.02
C SER A 104 14.61 -10.67 -5.26
N ARG A 105 15.02 -11.36 -4.20
CA ARG A 105 15.66 -12.68 -4.31
C ARG A 105 14.64 -13.81 -4.41
N PRO A 106 14.84 -14.79 -5.30
CA PRO A 106 13.92 -15.90 -5.48
C PRO A 106 13.80 -16.77 -4.23
N GLU A 107 14.87 -16.90 -3.44
CA GLU A 107 14.83 -17.69 -2.19
C GLU A 107 13.85 -17.11 -1.16
N TYR A 108 13.71 -15.78 -1.11
CA TYR A 108 12.73 -15.14 -0.23
C TYR A 108 11.31 -15.27 -0.76
N ILE A 109 11.14 -15.17 -2.08
CA ILE A 109 9.83 -15.33 -2.73
C ILE A 109 9.32 -16.76 -2.49
N GLU A 110 10.15 -17.78 -2.70
CA GLU A 110 9.79 -19.16 -2.37
C GLU A 110 9.50 -19.32 -0.88
N GLY A 111 10.34 -18.73 -0.02
CA GLY A 111 10.14 -18.72 1.42
C GLY A 111 8.76 -18.20 1.82
N ILE A 112 8.34 -17.07 1.27
CA ILE A 112 7.06 -16.41 1.60
C ILE A 112 5.87 -17.11 0.94
N GLN A 113 5.99 -17.46 -0.34
CA GLN A 113 4.84 -17.94 -1.12
C GLN A 113 4.62 -19.46 -1.04
N LYS A 114 5.57 -20.21 -0.50
CA LYS A 114 5.53 -21.68 -0.46
C LYS A 114 5.96 -22.25 0.88
N THR A 115 7.19 -22.01 1.32
CA THR A 115 7.78 -22.75 2.46
C THR A 115 7.21 -22.32 3.80
N TYR A 116 7.07 -21.02 4.03
CA TYR A 116 6.62 -20.42 5.28
C TYR A 116 5.32 -19.65 5.10
N PHE A 117 4.46 -20.11 4.19
CA PHE A 117 3.25 -19.39 3.77
C PHE A 117 2.34 -19.00 4.96
N GLU A 118 2.20 -19.89 5.94
CA GLU A 118 1.35 -19.65 7.12
C GLU A 118 1.90 -18.55 8.06
N ASN A 119 3.17 -18.18 7.92
CA ASN A 119 3.78 -17.08 8.69
C ASN A 119 3.54 -15.70 8.06
N PHE A 120 3.02 -15.64 6.83
CA PHE A 120 2.82 -14.40 6.08
C PHE A 120 1.34 -14.22 5.71
N GLU A 121 0.57 -13.74 6.68
CA GLU A 121 -0.81 -13.30 6.48
C GLU A 121 -0.89 -11.91 5.84
N LYS A 122 -2.02 -11.58 5.22
CA LYS A 122 -2.33 -10.21 4.78
C LYS A 122 -2.73 -9.36 5.98
N GLY A 123 -3.47 -9.97 6.90
CA GLY A 123 -3.85 -9.40 8.19
C GLY A 123 -4.85 -8.24 8.11
N ASP A 124 -5.17 -7.70 9.28
CA ASP A 124 -6.23 -6.70 9.48
C ASP A 124 -6.04 -5.41 8.66
N PHE A 125 -4.77 -5.01 8.45
CA PHE A 125 -4.47 -3.83 7.64
C PHE A 125 -4.98 -3.99 6.21
N PHE A 126 -4.77 -5.15 5.59
CA PHE A 126 -5.24 -5.39 4.23
C PHE A 126 -6.77 -5.61 4.21
N GLN A 127 -7.29 -6.34 5.18
CA GLN A 127 -8.73 -6.63 5.28
C GLN A 127 -9.57 -5.37 5.47
N SER A 128 -9.16 -4.46 6.35
CA SER A 128 -9.86 -3.19 6.58
C SER A 128 -9.89 -2.27 5.36
N ARG A 129 -8.91 -2.40 4.44
CA ARG A 129 -8.79 -1.53 3.26
C ARG A 129 -9.50 -2.08 2.03
N PHE A 130 -9.56 -3.41 1.90
CA PHE A 130 -10.05 -4.07 0.69
C PHE A 130 -11.27 -4.97 0.92
N GLY A 131 -11.62 -5.27 2.17
CA GLY A 131 -12.69 -6.19 2.53
C GLY A 131 -14.07 -5.75 2.05
N ASP A 132 -14.37 -4.45 2.08
CA ASP A 132 -15.69 -3.95 1.64
C ASP A 132 -15.89 -4.05 0.13
N VAL A 133 -14.81 -4.01 -0.65
CA VAL A 133 -14.86 -4.06 -2.13
C VAL A 133 -14.69 -5.50 -2.64
N LEU A 134 -13.76 -6.26 -2.05
CA LEU A 134 -13.38 -7.60 -2.52
C LEU A 134 -13.98 -8.74 -1.69
N GLY A 135 -14.80 -8.39 -0.69
CA GLY A 135 -15.41 -9.31 0.26
C GLY A 135 -14.45 -9.70 1.38
N HIS A 136 -14.89 -9.57 2.62
CA HIS A 136 -14.12 -9.94 3.83
C HIS A 136 -13.70 -11.41 3.83
N ASN A 137 -14.51 -12.30 3.25
CA ASN A 137 -14.22 -13.73 3.11
C ASN A 137 -13.75 -14.11 1.69
N GLY A 138 -13.40 -13.13 0.85
CA GLY A 138 -12.97 -13.34 -0.53
C GLY A 138 -11.57 -13.94 -0.64
N ILE A 139 -11.26 -14.54 -1.80
CA ILE A 139 -9.96 -15.16 -2.10
C ILE A 139 -8.77 -14.18 -2.04
N PHE A 140 -9.01 -12.89 -2.25
CA PHE A 140 -7.97 -11.87 -2.24
C PHE A 140 -7.68 -11.29 -0.86
N VAL A 141 -8.67 -11.32 0.04
CA VAL A 141 -8.61 -10.62 1.33
C VAL A 141 -8.43 -11.58 2.49
N SER A 142 -9.11 -12.73 2.46
CA SER A 142 -9.03 -13.71 3.54
C SER A 142 -7.66 -14.40 3.63
N ASP A 143 -7.37 -14.92 4.82
CA ASP A 143 -6.17 -15.71 5.12
C ASP A 143 -6.55 -17.12 5.61
N GLY A 144 -5.54 -17.98 5.76
CA GLY A 144 -5.69 -19.31 6.36
C GLY A 144 -6.70 -20.24 5.65
N HIS A 145 -7.55 -20.89 6.43
CA HIS A 145 -8.50 -21.88 5.91
C HIS A 145 -9.55 -21.27 4.97
N THR A 146 -10.08 -20.10 5.28
CA THR A 146 -11.06 -19.39 4.43
C THR A 146 -10.49 -19.15 3.04
N TRP A 147 -9.24 -18.69 2.97
CA TRP A 147 -8.52 -18.54 1.71
C TRP A 147 -8.34 -19.87 0.97
N LYS A 148 -7.94 -20.95 1.68
CA LYS A 148 -7.75 -22.29 1.09
C LYS A 148 -9.06 -22.79 0.46
N THR A 149 -10.20 -22.61 1.13
CA THR A 149 -11.53 -22.98 0.61
C THR A 149 -11.93 -22.13 -0.60
N ALA A 150 -11.75 -20.81 -0.55
CA ALA A 150 -12.05 -19.91 -1.65
C ALA A 150 -11.19 -20.25 -2.89
N ARG A 151 -9.89 -20.49 -2.69
CA ARG A 151 -8.95 -20.90 -3.75
C ARG A 151 -9.32 -22.25 -4.34
N LYS A 152 -9.68 -23.23 -3.51
CA LYS A 152 -10.11 -24.54 -4.01
C LYS A 152 -11.35 -24.41 -4.89
N THR A 153 -12.35 -23.65 -4.44
CA THR A 153 -13.56 -23.38 -5.21
C THR A 153 -13.24 -22.69 -6.55
N ALA A 154 -12.43 -21.63 -6.51
CA ALA A 154 -11.99 -20.93 -7.73
C ALA A 154 -11.25 -21.86 -8.70
N SER A 155 -10.41 -22.78 -8.21
CA SER A 155 -9.71 -23.74 -9.08
C SER A 155 -10.63 -24.68 -9.86
N HIS A 156 -11.82 -24.98 -9.32
CA HIS A 156 -12.83 -25.78 -10.02
C HIS A 156 -13.56 -24.96 -11.08
N ILE A 157 -13.91 -23.71 -10.77
CA ILE A 157 -14.54 -22.76 -11.71
C ILE A 157 -13.60 -22.45 -12.88
N PHE A 158 -12.31 -22.27 -12.62
CA PHE A 158 -11.29 -21.98 -13.63
C PHE A 158 -10.57 -23.23 -14.13
N SER A 159 -11.22 -24.40 -14.07
CA SER A 159 -10.64 -25.63 -14.59
C SER A 159 -10.60 -25.64 -16.12
N ALA A 160 -9.66 -26.40 -16.71
CA ALA A 160 -9.54 -26.50 -18.16
C ALA A 160 -10.82 -27.01 -18.86
N ALA A 161 -11.58 -27.88 -18.19
CA ALA A 161 -12.87 -28.35 -18.70
C ALA A 161 -13.91 -27.21 -18.71
N GLN A 162 -14.00 -26.43 -17.63
CA GLN A 162 -14.92 -25.30 -17.57
C GLN A 162 -14.57 -24.20 -18.57
N PHE A 163 -13.27 -23.99 -18.83
CA PHE A 163 -12.82 -23.07 -19.87
C PHE A 163 -13.30 -23.48 -21.26
N ARG A 164 -13.13 -24.75 -21.64
CA ARG A 164 -13.55 -25.25 -22.95
C ARG A 164 -15.06 -25.26 -23.13
N ASN A 165 -15.79 -25.63 -22.08
CA ASN A 165 -17.24 -25.87 -22.19
C ASN A 165 -18.08 -24.61 -21.99
N TRP A 166 -17.63 -23.67 -21.15
CA TRP A 166 -18.44 -22.53 -20.74
C TRP A 166 -17.76 -21.19 -21.03
N VAL A 167 -16.55 -20.97 -20.49
CA VAL A 167 -15.90 -19.65 -20.59
C VAL A 167 -15.66 -19.26 -22.04
N GLN A 168 -15.15 -20.18 -22.86
CA GLN A 168 -14.90 -19.91 -24.28
C GLN A 168 -16.19 -19.54 -25.02
N VAL A 169 -17.29 -20.27 -24.79
CA VAL A 169 -18.57 -20.01 -25.46
C VAL A 169 -19.10 -18.63 -25.11
N VAL A 170 -19.16 -18.30 -23.82
CA VAL A 170 -19.66 -17.01 -23.34
C VAL A 170 -18.78 -15.86 -23.83
N VAL A 171 -17.45 -16.00 -23.76
CA VAL A 171 -16.53 -14.95 -24.22
C VAL A 171 -16.71 -14.68 -25.72
N HIS A 172 -16.87 -15.70 -26.55
CA HIS A 172 -17.14 -15.48 -27.98
C HIS A 172 -18.47 -14.77 -28.22
N GLN A 173 -19.54 -15.16 -27.51
CA GLN A 173 -20.84 -14.50 -27.61
C GLN A 173 -20.77 -13.01 -27.22
N GLU A 174 -20.12 -12.69 -26.09
CA GLU A 174 -19.95 -11.32 -25.63
C GLU A 174 -19.07 -10.50 -26.58
N LEU A 175 -18.02 -11.11 -27.14
CA LEU A 175 -17.18 -10.46 -28.15
C LEU A 175 -17.97 -10.15 -29.42
N ASP A 176 -18.78 -11.07 -29.92
CA ASP A 176 -19.62 -10.84 -31.09
C ASP A 176 -20.62 -9.69 -30.84
N SER A 177 -21.21 -9.63 -29.63
CA SER A 177 -22.06 -8.53 -29.20
C SER A 177 -21.31 -7.19 -29.21
N VAL A 178 -20.14 -7.12 -28.57
CA VAL A 178 -19.31 -5.91 -28.52
C VAL A 178 -18.88 -5.47 -29.93
N VAL A 179 -18.45 -6.40 -30.77
CA VAL A 179 -18.06 -6.10 -32.17
C VAL A 179 -19.25 -5.55 -32.95
N SER A 180 -20.44 -6.14 -32.79
CA SER A 180 -21.65 -5.64 -33.46
C SER A 180 -22.00 -4.22 -33.03
N LEU A 181 -21.87 -3.90 -31.74
CA LEU A 181 -22.09 -2.55 -31.21
C LEU A 181 -21.07 -1.57 -31.80
N LEU A 182 -19.78 -1.92 -31.81
CA LEU A 182 -18.73 -1.07 -32.37
C LEU A 182 -18.95 -0.81 -33.87
N ASN A 183 -19.34 -1.84 -34.64
CA ASN A 183 -19.66 -1.70 -36.06
C ASN A 183 -20.88 -0.79 -36.28
N ASN A 184 -21.93 -0.90 -35.44
CA ASN A 184 -23.08 -0.03 -35.53
C ASN A 184 -22.74 1.44 -35.22
N LEU A 185 -21.82 1.68 -34.28
CA LEU A 185 -21.35 3.03 -33.94
C LEU A 185 -20.52 3.65 -35.07
N THR A 186 -19.65 2.88 -35.72
CA THR A 186 -18.84 3.37 -36.85
C THR A 186 -19.70 3.64 -38.09
N LEU A 187 -20.75 2.85 -38.32
CA LEU A 187 -21.67 3.06 -39.44
C LEU A 187 -22.62 4.25 -39.25
N ARG A 188 -22.94 4.64 -38.01
CA ARG A 188 -23.90 5.72 -37.70
C ARG A 188 -23.30 7.12 -37.61
N GLY A 189 -21.98 7.29 -37.73
CA GLY A 189 -21.30 8.60 -37.78
C GLY A 189 -21.70 9.56 -36.64
N ASN A 190 -21.01 9.51 -35.50
CA ASN A 190 -21.07 10.49 -34.40
C ASN A 190 -22.43 10.84 -33.73
N GLU A 191 -23.59 10.31 -34.15
CA GLU A 191 -24.90 10.66 -33.55
C GLU A 191 -25.57 9.56 -32.70
N ALA A 192 -24.87 8.49 -32.35
CA ALA A 192 -25.49 7.39 -31.60
C ALA A 192 -25.41 7.60 -30.07
N VAL A 193 -26.54 7.94 -29.45
CA VAL A 193 -26.74 7.86 -27.99
C VAL A 193 -26.78 6.40 -27.57
N ILE A 194 -25.87 6.01 -26.67
CA ILE A 194 -25.78 4.65 -26.14
C ILE A 194 -26.95 4.44 -25.17
N THR A 195 -27.86 3.53 -25.51
CA THR A 195 -28.79 2.92 -24.55
C THR A 195 -28.25 1.54 -24.21
N LEU A 196 -27.68 1.41 -23.01
CA LEU A 196 -27.37 0.10 -22.44
C LEU A 196 -28.70 -0.56 -22.02
N PRO A 197 -28.84 -1.89 -22.16
CA PRO A 197 -29.95 -2.62 -21.56
C PRO A 197 -29.97 -2.49 -20.03
#